data_AF-A0A354J4E2-F1
#
_entry.id   AF-A0A354J4E2-F1
#
_cell.length_a   1.000
_cell.length_b   1.000
_cell.length_c   1.000
_cell.angle_alpha   90.00
_cell.angle_beta   90.00
_cell.angle_gamma   90.00
#
_symmetry.space_group_name_H-M   'P 1'
#
loop_
_entity.id
_entity.type
_entity.pdbx_description
1 polymer ?
#
loop_
_entity_poly.entity_id
_entity_poly.type
_entity_poly.pdbx_seq_one_letter_code
_entity_poly.pdbx_strand_id
1 'polypeptide(L)'
;MKGFYENNNETFVSEIPPDILTKYKDTIDEIDKILKTKYKDEAITSHDDNFNLNYYGKLIQLGIRTDLDNEDPLIKKIDEFTNEIAKLTIKGTKVDELDRPTLRSTKKEKDKVKTSLDASSYDVDGAIAYAHLWCEEGKTLRNPDYDFYDGMNDCTNFVSQVLYEGGGIPQVEIDVLGINYQAEENWYYNNGTGLYQPSYTWGGAHNLYYHLKNQSNSVRRVYSTADLEEGDIVQWDIYPDDGEFHIGHSTVVTKIESDGDILLTYHTTDREDYNIDNLFNAGYVCYAWAVNH
;
A
#
# COMPACT_ATOMS: atom_id res chain seq x y z
N MET A 1 2.72 13.59 14.36
CA MET A 1 2.57 12.17 13.98
C MET A 1 1.99 12.15 12.57
N LYS A 2 2.70 11.52 11.63
CA LYS A 2 2.20 11.29 10.26
C LYS A 2 1.23 10.10 10.31
N GLY A 3 0.07 10.20 9.66
CA GLY A 3 -0.90 9.11 9.54
C GLY A 3 -0.68 8.32 8.24
N PHE A 4 -1.11 7.05 8.22
CA PHE A 4 -1.02 6.17 7.05
C PHE A 4 -2.36 6.08 6.29
N TYR A 5 -2.34 5.94 4.96
CA TYR A 5 -3.53 5.97 4.08
C TYR A 5 -4.12 4.56 3.80
N GLU A 6 -5.39 4.48 3.38
CA GLU A 6 -6.06 3.29 2.80
C GLU A 6 -7.23 3.73 1.88
N ASN A 7 -7.52 3.00 0.79
CA ASN A 7 -8.90 2.91 0.28
C ASN A 7 -9.14 1.61 -0.51
N ASN A 8 -10.10 0.78 -0.09
CA ASN A 8 -10.26 -0.62 -0.51
C ASN A 8 -11.62 -1.00 -1.15
N ASN A 9 -12.46 -0.04 -1.56
CA ASN A 9 -13.82 -0.32 -2.08
C ASN A 9 -14.21 0.50 -3.33
N GLU A 10 -13.25 0.88 -4.17
CA GLU A 10 -13.52 1.76 -5.30
C GLU A 10 -13.97 1.03 -6.58
N THR A 11 -15.08 1.50 -7.16
CA THR A 11 -15.51 1.21 -8.54
C THR A 11 -15.01 2.36 -9.42
N PHE A 12 -14.21 2.06 -10.45
CA PHE A 12 -13.69 3.05 -11.37
C PHE A 12 -14.75 3.45 -12.39
N VAL A 13 -15.08 4.74 -12.43
CA VAL A 13 -16.04 5.29 -13.39
C VAL A 13 -15.28 6.19 -14.37
N SER A 14 -15.28 5.83 -15.64
CA SER A 14 -14.49 6.50 -16.69
C SER A 14 -15.12 7.79 -17.22
N GLU A 15 -16.30 8.19 -16.74
CA GLU A 15 -17.01 9.39 -17.18
C GLU A 15 -17.87 9.96 -16.05
N ILE A 16 -18.23 11.25 -16.13
CA ILE A 16 -19.20 11.85 -15.21
C ILE A 16 -20.61 11.41 -15.64
N PRO A 17 -21.40 10.74 -14.79
CA PRO A 17 -22.78 10.39 -15.13
C PRO A 17 -23.57 11.62 -15.61
N PRO A 18 -24.39 11.51 -16.67
CA PRO A 18 -25.06 12.67 -17.27
C PRO A 18 -25.92 13.49 -16.31
N ASP A 19 -26.54 12.84 -15.32
CA ASP A 19 -27.34 13.48 -14.28
C ASP A 19 -26.48 14.30 -13.30
N ILE A 20 -25.33 13.76 -12.89
CA ILE A 20 -24.33 14.46 -12.07
C ILE A 20 -23.72 15.62 -12.85
N LEU A 21 -23.33 15.40 -14.11
CA LEU A 21 -22.77 16.43 -14.98
C LEU A 21 -23.74 17.60 -15.16
N THR A 22 -25.03 17.32 -15.37
CA THR A 22 -26.06 18.36 -15.52
C THR A 22 -26.27 19.13 -14.22
N LYS A 23 -26.32 18.42 -13.08
CA LYS A 23 -26.59 19.01 -11.76
C LYS A 23 -25.45 19.90 -11.26
N TYR A 24 -24.20 19.55 -11.55
CA TYR A 24 -23.01 20.23 -11.04
C TYR A 24 -22.21 20.98 -12.11
N LYS A 25 -22.80 21.20 -13.30
CA LYS A 25 -22.11 21.78 -14.46
C LYS A 25 -21.27 23.02 -14.14
N ASP A 26 -21.86 24.02 -13.49
CA ASP A 26 -21.16 25.28 -13.19
C ASP A 26 -20.01 25.07 -12.19
N THR A 27 -20.15 24.12 -11.26
CA THR A 27 -19.10 23.78 -10.28
C THR A 27 -17.95 23.05 -10.96
N ILE A 28 -18.26 22.13 -11.88
CA ILE A 28 -17.27 21.40 -12.70
C ILE A 28 -16.51 22.36 -13.60
N ASP A 29 -17.19 23.31 -14.26
CA ASP A 29 -16.54 24.33 -15.09
C ASP A 29 -15.56 25.20 -14.28
N GLU A 30 -15.94 25.59 -13.05
CA GLU A 30 -15.07 26.36 -12.14
C GLU A 30 -13.87 25.54 -11.66
N ILE A 31 -14.08 24.28 -11.29
CA ILE A 31 -13.02 23.31 -10.95
C ILE A 31 -12.03 23.17 -12.11
N ASP A 32 -12.50 22.91 -13.32
CA ASP A 32 -11.65 22.73 -14.51
C ASP A 32 -10.83 23.98 -14.81
N LYS A 33 -11.42 25.16 -14.62
CA LYS A 33 -10.71 26.43 -14.75
C LYS A 33 -9.60 26.58 -13.72
N ILE A 34 -9.84 26.19 -12.47
CA ILE A 34 -8.81 26.21 -11.41
C ILE A 34 -7.69 25.23 -11.75
N LEU A 35 -8.03 24.00 -12.15
CA LEU A 35 -7.06 22.98 -12.55
C LEU A 35 -6.18 23.45 -13.72
N LYS A 36 -6.79 23.99 -14.79
CA LYS A 36 -6.05 24.56 -15.94
C LYS A 36 -5.18 25.74 -15.55
N THR A 37 -5.60 26.56 -14.59
CA THR A 37 -4.78 27.68 -14.12
C THR A 37 -3.56 27.19 -13.33
N LYS A 38 -3.75 26.15 -12.50
CA LYS A 38 -2.73 25.62 -11.60
C LYS A 38 -1.72 24.72 -12.33
N TYR A 39 -2.21 23.81 -13.16
CA TYR A 39 -1.42 22.73 -13.78
C TYR A 39 -1.23 22.90 -15.29
N LYS A 40 -1.84 23.94 -15.91
CA LYS A 40 -1.65 24.32 -17.32
C LYS A 40 -1.87 23.12 -18.27
N ASP A 41 -0.87 22.78 -19.06
CA ASP A 41 -0.93 21.74 -20.10
C ASP A 41 -1.00 20.32 -19.52
N GLU A 42 -0.74 20.17 -18.21
CA GLU A 42 -0.81 18.90 -17.48
C GLU A 42 -2.16 18.73 -16.73
N ALA A 43 -3.06 19.71 -16.82
CA ALA A 43 -4.35 19.67 -16.13
C ALA A 43 -5.30 18.65 -16.76
N ILE A 44 -5.68 17.62 -15.99
CA ILE A 44 -6.77 16.70 -16.35
C ILE A 44 -8.10 17.30 -15.93
N THR A 45 -9.02 17.47 -16.88
CA THR A 45 -10.31 18.15 -16.78
C THR A 45 -11.45 17.24 -17.19
N SER A 46 -12.68 17.66 -16.91
CA SER A 46 -13.90 16.89 -17.18
C SER A 46 -14.17 16.54 -18.66
N HIS A 47 -13.34 17.05 -19.57
CA HIS A 47 -13.47 16.87 -21.01
C HIS A 47 -12.31 16.09 -21.66
N ASP A 48 -11.34 15.62 -20.88
CA ASP A 48 -10.17 14.94 -21.44
C ASP A 48 -10.43 13.49 -21.83
N ASP A 49 -9.77 13.03 -22.89
CA ASP A 49 -9.95 11.69 -23.47
C ASP A 49 -9.55 10.56 -22.49
N ASN A 50 -8.68 10.86 -21.52
CA ASN A 50 -8.22 9.93 -20.47
C ASN A 50 -8.90 10.19 -19.11
N PHE A 51 -10.07 10.84 -19.09
CA PHE A 51 -10.77 11.19 -17.87
C PHE A 51 -11.17 9.97 -17.01
N ASN A 52 -11.09 10.13 -15.69
CA ASN A 52 -11.61 9.17 -14.71
C ASN A 52 -12.22 9.92 -13.52
N LEU A 53 -13.46 9.58 -13.16
CA LEU A 53 -14.24 10.27 -12.14
C LEU A 53 -13.66 10.11 -10.73
N ASN A 54 -13.05 8.96 -10.44
CA ASN A 54 -12.41 8.69 -9.15
C ASN A 54 -11.20 9.61 -8.97
N TYR A 55 -10.38 9.73 -10.01
CA TYR A 55 -9.18 10.59 -10.00
C TYR A 55 -9.56 12.06 -9.99
N TYR A 56 -10.56 12.44 -10.79
CA TYR A 56 -11.09 13.80 -10.80
C TYR A 56 -11.62 14.21 -9.42
N GLY A 57 -12.42 13.36 -8.77
CA GLY A 57 -12.95 13.60 -7.42
C GLY A 57 -11.84 13.78 -6.37
N LYS A 58 -10.78 12.97 -6.43
CA LYS A 58 -9.63 13.05 -5.50
C LYS A 58 -8.81 14.32 -5.70
N LEU A 59 -8.53 14.70 -6.95
CA LEU A 59 -7.83 15.94 -7.29
C LEU A 59 -8.56 17.18 -6.77
N ILE A 60 -9.89 17.17 -6.80
CA ILE A 60 -10.71 18.24 -6.25
C ILE A 60 -10.58 18.29 -4.71
N GLN A 61 -10.71 17.15 -4.03
CA GLN A 61 -10.68 17.09 -2.56
C GLN A 61 -9.31 17.40 -1.96
N LEU A 62 -8.22 16.98 -2.61
CA LEU A 62 -6.86 17.11 -2.10
C LEU A 62 -6.09 18.31 -2.65
N GLY A 63 -6.52 18.86 -3.79
CA GLY A 63 -5.82 19.92 -4.49
C GLY A 63 -6.57 21.24 -4.56
N ILE A 64 -7.86 21.24 -4.86
CA ILE A 64 -8.64 22.49 -5.00
C ILE A 64 -9.24 22.88 -3.66
N ARG A 65 -9.86 21.92 -2.96
CA ARG A 65 -10.56 22.15 -1.70
C ARG A 65 -9.66 22.61 -0.55
N THR A 66 -8.40 22.21 -0.56
CA THR A 66 -7.37 22.59 0.42
C THR A 66 -6.79 23.98 0.17
N ASP A 67 -6.88 24.46 -1.06
CA ASP A 67 -6.27 25.74 -1.50
C ASP A 67 -7.27 26.90 -1.43
N LEU A 68 -8.56 26.61 -1.28
CA LEU A 68 -9.62 27.60 -1.09
C LEU A 68 -9.77 27.94 0.40
N ASP A 69 -9.94 29.22 0.70
CA ASP A 69 -10.25 29.69 2.06
C ASP A 69 -11.58 29.09 2.53
N ASN A 70 -11.68 28.69 3.80
CA ASN A 70 -12.87 28.00 4.35
C ASN A 70 -14.19 28.78 4.25
N GLU A 71 -14.15 30.08 3.97
CA GLU A 71 -15.33 30.93 3.73
C GLU A 71 -15.69 31.07 2.24
N ASP A 72 -14.90 30.48 1.32
CA ASP A 72 -15.13 30.55 -0.11
C ASP A 72 -16.45 29.85 -0.49
N PRO A 73 -17.39 30.52 -1.16
CA PRO A 73 -18.69 29.95 -1.52
C PRO A 73 -18.60 28.72 -2.44
N LEU A 74 -17.47 28.51 -3.12
CA LEU A 74 -17.22 27.36 -3.98
C LEU A 74 -16.99 26.06 -3.16
N ILE A 75 -16.44 26.16 -1.95
CA ILE A 75 -16.15 25.00 -1.08
C ILE A 75 -17.39 24.14 -0.86
N LYS A 76 -18.52 24.77 -0.50
CA LYS A 76 -19.74 24.05 -0.21
C LYS A 76 -20.24 23.25 -1.42
N LYS A 77 -20.11 23.84 -2.62
CA LYS A 77 -20.52 23.19 -3.88
C LYS A 77 -19.58 22.05 -4.25
N ILE A 78 -18.27 22.23 -4.03
CA ILE A 78 -17.24 21.19 -4.19
C ILE A 78 -17.52 20.02 -3.25
N ASP A 79 -17.82 20.29 -1.98
CA ASP A 79 -18.09 19.26 -0.98
C ASP A 79 -19.37 18.49 -1.35
N GLU A 80 -20.44 19.17 -1.79
CA GLU A 80 -21.67 18.53 -2.27
C GLU A 80 -21.42 17.64 -3.50
N PHE A 81 -20.63 18.12 -4.47
CA PHE A 81 -20.28 17.39 -5.68
C PHE A 81 -19.44 16.14 -5.38
N THR A 82 -18.35 16.29 -4.63
CA THR A 82 -17.43 15.18 -4.32
C THR A 82 -18.08 14.12 -3.44
N ASN A 83 -19.02 14.50 -2.57
CA ASN A 83 -19.84 13.55 -1.82
C ASN A 83 -20.77 12.72 -2.71
N GLU A 84 -21.28 13.27 -3.82
CA GLU A 84 -22.07 12.46 -4.77
C GLU A 84 -21.19 11.57 -5.64
N ILE A 85 -20.01 12.03 -6.04
CA ILE A 85 -19.01 11.17 -6.68
C ILE A 85 -18.65 9.99 -5.77
N ALA A 86 -18.38 10.23 -4.49
CA ALA A 86 -18.00 9.19 -3.54
C ALA A 86 -19.06 8.08 -3.42
N LYS A 87 -20.35 8.41 -3.51
CA LYS A 87 -21.45 7.42 -3.50
C LYS A 87 -21.45 6.52 -4.74
N LEU A 88 -20.91 7.00 -5.85
CA LEU A 88 -20.85 6.28 -7.12
C LEU A 88 -19.58 5.46 -7.24
N THR A 89 -18.48 5.99 -6.70
CA THR A 89 -17.16 5.36 -6.78
C THR A 89 -16.89 4.42 -5.62
N ILE A 90 -17.68 4.40 -4.54
CA ILE A 90 -17.49 3.51 -3.39
C ILE A 90 -18.68 2.55 -3.27
N LYS A 91 -18.46 1.24 -3.43
CA LYS A 91 -19.54 0.26 -3.46
C LYS A 91 -19.99 -0.11 -2.04
N GLY A 92 -21.23 0.23 -1.67
CA GLY A 92 -21.97 -0.41 -0.57
C GLY A 92 -22.07 0.31 0.78
N THR A 93 -21.75 1.60 0.90
CA THR A 93 -21.82 2.29 2.20
C THR A 93 -23.00 3.26 2.27
N LYS A 94 -23.88 3.08 3.26
CA LYS A 94 -24.75 4.16 3.72
C LYS A 94 -23.85 5.24 4.34
N VAL A 95 -23.99 6.47 3.86
CA VAL A 95 -23.16 7.64 4.22
C VAL A 95 -23.19 7.96 5.74
N ASP A 96 -24.11 7.34 6.49
CA ASP A 96 -24.28 7.57 7.93
C ASP A 96 -23.41 6.67 8.84
N GLU A 97 -22.67 5.68 8.31
CA GLU A 97 -21.88 4.72 9.13
C GLU A 97 -20.35 4.85 8.95
N LEU A 98 -19.83 6.09 8.85
CA LEU A 98 -18.44 6.35 9.23
C LEU A 98 -18.32 6.36 10.77
N ASP A 99 -18.69 5.25 11.40
CA ASP A 99 -18.61 5.08 12.85
C ASP A 99 -17.38 4.23 13.20
N ARG A 100 -16.65 4.68 14.24
CA ARG A 100 -15.35 4.11 14.64
C ARG A 100 -15.46 2.61 14.96
N PRO A 101 -14.53 1.74 14.52
CA PRO A 101 -14.70 0.31 14.75
C PRO A 101 -14.37 -0.07 16.20
N THR A 102 -15.34 -0.65 16.90
CA THR A 102 -15.14 -1.45 18.11
C THR A 102 -15.17 -2.94 17.80
N LEU A 103 -14.25 -3.69 18.42
CA LEU A 103 -14.08 -5.14 18.30
C LEU A 103 -15.32 -5.94 18.73
N ARG A 104 -15.73 -6.90 17.89
CA ARG A 104 -16.47 -8.07 18.39
C ARG A 104 -16.28 -9.34 17.53
N SER A 105 -16.01 -10.43 18.24
CA SER A 105 -15.81 -11.81 17.78
C SER A 105 -17.13 -12.61 17.74
N THR A 106 -17.23 -13.61 16.85
CA THR A 106 -17.35 -15.07 17.15
C THR A 106 -17.93 -15.90 15.98
N LYS A 107 -17.21 -16.92 15.51
CA LYS A 107 -17.50 -18.39 15.68
C LYS A 107 -16.60 -19.28 14.79
N LYS A 108 -16.17 -20.42 15.37
CA LYS A 108 -15.32 -21.49 14.80
C LYS A 108 -16.04 -22.36 13.75
N GLU A 109 -15.32 -22.80 12.71
CA GLU A 109 -15.34 -24.21 12.25
C GLU A 109 -14.17 -24.61 11.30
N LYS A 110 -13.52 -25.72 11.68
CA LYS A 110 -12.87 -26.83 10.93
C LYS A 110 -11.60 -26.62 10.08
N ASP A 111 -10.57 -27.35 10.51
CA ASP A 111 -9.20 -27.48 9.98
C ASP A 111 -9.14 -27.64 8.45
N LYS A 112 -8.42 -26.70 7.82
CA LYS A 112 -7.89 -26.79 6.46
C LYS A 112 -6.45 -26.26 6.51
N VAL A 113 -5.59 -26.85 5.66
CA VAL A 113 -4.22 -26.45 5.28
C VAL A 113 -3.97 -24.97 5.59
N LYS A 114 -2.89 -24.61 6.30
CA LYS A 114 -2.60 -23.20 6.70
C LYS A 114 -2.80 -22.25 5.51
N THR A 115 -3.98 -21.65 5.41
CA THR A 115 -4.41 -20.79 4.29
C THR A 115 -4.04 -19.33 4.53
N SER A 116 -3.30 -19.05 5.59
CA SER A 116 -2.97 -17.71 6.06
C SER A 116 -1.57 -17.73 6.65
N LEU A 117 -0.80 -16.68 6.38
CA LEU A 117 0.48 -16.42 6.99
C LEU A 117 0.34 -16.43 8.52
N ASP A 118 1.14 -17.28 9.16
CA ASP A 118 1.17 -17.49 10.60
C ASP A 118 2.51 -17.01 11.14
N ALA A 119 2.53 -15.75 11.57
CA ALA A 119 3.69 -15.09 12.14
C ALA A 119 3.78 -15.30 13.67
N SER A 120 3.01 -16.22 14.27
CA SER A 120 2.97 -16.37 15.74
C SER A 120 4.33 -16.70 16.38
N SER A 121 5.25 -17.28 15.60
CA SER A 121 6.62 -17.58 16.00
C SER A 121 7.65 -16.63 15.39
N TYR A 122 7.25 -15.44 14.94
CA TYR A 122 8.16 -14.49 14.30
C TYR A 122 9.30 -14.09 15.24
N ASP A 123 10.53 -14.35 14.80
CA ASP A 123 11.77 -13.98 15.48
C ASP A 123 12.24 -12.60 14.99
N VAL A 124 11.89 -11.56 15.73
CA VAL A 124 12.27 -10.17 15.40
C VAL A 124 13.79 -10.01 15.35
N ASP A 125 14.51 -10.54 16.33
CA ASP A 125 15.97 -10.43 16.41
C ASP A 125 16.63 -11.14 15.22
N GLY A 126 16.12 -12.33 14.88
CA GLY A 126 16.55 -13.09 13.69
C GLY A 126 16.30 -12.35 12.37
N ALA A 127 15.13 -11.71 12.24
CA ALA A 127 14.78 -10.90 11.08
C ALA A 127 15.73 -9.71 10.89
N ILE A 128 16.00 -8.95 11.97
CA ILE A 128 16.91 -7.80 11.94
C ILE A 128 18.35 -8.25 11.64
N ALA A 129 18.82 -9.33 12.28
CA ALA A 129 20.14 -9.88 12.03
C ALA A 129 20.31 -10.32 10.57
N TYR A 130 19.28 -10.93 9.97
CA TYR A 130 19.29 -11.28 8.56
C TYR A 130 19.33 -10.04 7.66
N ALA A 131 18.57 -8.99 8.01
CA ALA A 131 18.53 -7.75 7.24
C ALA A 131 19.91 -7.08 7.19
N HIS A 132 20.59 -6.94 8.34
CA HIS A 132 21.94 -6.37 8.43
C HIS A 132 23.02 -7.29 7.81
N LEU A 133 22.81 -8.60 7.80
CA LEU A 133 23.74 -9.52 7.13
C LEU A 133 23.76 -9.34 5.60
N TRP A 134 22.58 -9.08 5.02
CA TRP A 134 22.39 -9.04 3.56
C TRP A 134 22.11 -7.64 3.01
N CYS A 135 22.27 -6.60 3.81
CA CYS A 135 22.21 -5.21 3.34
C CYS A 135 23.22 -4.38 4.13
N GLU A 136 24.19 -3.81 3.42
CA GLU A 136 25.15 -2.87 3.98
C GLU A 136 25.23 -1.67 3.05
N GLU A 137 25.15 -0.46 3.59
CA GLU A 137 25.12 0.75 2.78
C GLU A 137 26.36 0.85 1.87
N GLY A 138 26.11 1.04 0.57
CA GLY A 138 27.17 1.14 -0.44
C GLY A 138 27.75 -0.21 -0.91
N LYS A 139 27.14 -1.33 -0.51
CA LYS A 139 27.47 -2.67 -1.04
C LYS A 139 26.24 -3.37 -1.60
N THR A 140 26.44 -4.03 -2.73
CA THR A 140 25.43 -4.95 -3.28
C THR A 140 25.66 -6.34 -2.70
N LEU A 141 24.97 -6.63 -1.59
CA LEU A 141 24.97 -7.92 -0.91
C LEU A 141 23.64 -8.64 -1.20
N ARG A 142 23.70 -9.90 -1.65
CA ARG A 142 22.52 -10.72 -1.93
C ARG A 142 22.77 -12.13 -1.42
N ASN A 143 21.75 -12.74 -0.83
CA ASN A 143 21.82 -14.14 -0.44
C ASN A 143 21.91 -15.01 -1.71
N PRO A 144 23.01 -15.76 -1.93
CA PRO A 144 23.18 -16.57 -3.14
C PRO A 144 22.19 -17.73 -3.27
N ASP A 145 21.44 -18.06 -2.21
CA ASP A 145 20.40 -19.09 -2.25
C ASP A 145 19.10 -18.58 -2.91
N TYR A 146 19.02 -17.26 -3.19
CA TYR A 146 17.86 -16.59 -3.77
C TYR A 146 18.22 -15.91 -5.10
N ASP A 147 17.81 -16.54 -6.19
CA ASP A 147 17.79 -15.99 -7.54
C ASP A 147 16.73 -14.89 -7.75
N PHE A 148 16.98 -14.05 -8.75
CA PHE A 148 16.07 -13.00 -9.23
C PHE A 148 15.38 -13.43 -10.53
N TYR A 149 14.05 -13.28 -10.58
CA TYR A 149 13.24 -13.65 -11.73
C TYR A 149 12.58 -12.43 -12.37
N ASP A 150 12.24 -12.56 -13.65
CA ASP A 150 11.62 -11.49 -14.43
C ASP A 150 10.28 -11.09 -13.80
N GLY A 151 10.10 -9.78 -13.51
CA GLY A 151 8.93 -9.25 -12.81
C GLY A 151 8.98 -9.28 -11.27
N MET A 152 10.06 -9.80 -10.66
CA MET A 152 10.32 -9.60 -9.23
C MET A 152 10.92 -8.23 -8.96
N ASN A 153 10.70 -7.71 -7.76
CA ASN A 153 11.32 -6.51 -7.23
C ASN A 153 12.25 -6.90 -6.08
N ASP A 154 13.51 -6.47 -6.16
CA ASP A 154 14.56 -6.90 -5.24
C ASP A 154 14.27 -6.47 -3.80
N CYS A 155 13.68 -5.29 -3.60
CA CYS A 155 13.21 -4.85 -2.29
C CYS A 155 12.21 -5.81 -1.63
N THR A 156 11.32 -6.42 -2.41
CA THR A 156 10.28 -7.32 -1.88
C THR A 156 10.82 -8.73 -1.72
N ASN A 157 11.67 -9.20 -2.64
CA ASN A 157 12.41 -10.45 -2.47
C ASN A 157 13.22 -10.44 -1.17
N PHE A 158 13.92 -9.35 -0.90
CA PHE A 158 14.68 -9.16 0.34
C PHE A 158 13.78 -9.16 1.58
N VAL A 159 12.70 -8.37 1.59
CA VAL A 159 11.76 -8.36 2.73
C VAL A 159 11.14 -9.75 2.96
N SER A 160 10.81 -10.49 1.90
CA SER A 160 10.32 -11.86 2.03
C SER A 160 11.35 -12.80 2.66
N GLN A 161 12.64 -12.66 2.31
CA GLN A 161 13.72 -13.40 2.95
C GLN A 161 13.89 -13.01 4.43
N VAL A 162 13.79 -11.72 4.77
CA VAL A 162 13.85 -11.24 6.16
C VAL A 162 12.73 -11.89 6.99
N LEU A 163 11.51 -11.95 6.46
CA LEU A 163 10.37 -12.59 7.13
C LEU A 163 10.53 -14.12 7.26
N TYR A 164 11.05 -14.78 6.22
CA TYR A 164 11.17 -16.24 6.17
C TYR A 164 12.45 -16.78 6.83
N GLU A 165 13.63 -16.45 6.30
CA GLU A 165 14.91 -16.99 6.77
C GLU A 165 15.33 -16.40 8.12
N GLY A 166 15.19 -15.08 8.27
CA GLY A 166 15.51 -14.39 9.52
C GLY A 166 14.42 -14.59 10.57
N GLY A 167 13.18 -14.27 10.19
CA GLY A 167 12.03 -14.27 11.09
C GLY A 167 11.39 -15.63 11.34
N GLY A 168 11.71 -16.66 10.55
CA GLY A 168 11.18 -18.00 10.73
C GLY A 168 9.69 -18.15 10.41
N ILE A 169 9.07 -17.20 9.70
CA ILE A 169 7.65 -17.30 9.30
C ILE A 169 7.53 -18.38 8.22
N PRO A 170 6.75 -19.46 8.41
CA PRO A 170 6.63 -20.50 7.40
C PRO A 170 5.98 -19.96 6.11
N GLN A 171 6.51 -20.40 4.96
CA GLN A 171 5.94 -20.10 3.65
C GLN A 171 4.51 -20.65 3.51
N VAL A 172 3.71 -19.98 2.70
CA VAL A 172 2.32 -20.35 2.39
C VAL A 172 2.24 -20.82 0.95
N GLU A 173 1.94 -22.10 0.75
CA GLU A 173 1.74 -22.70 -0.57
C GLU A 173 0.40 -23.44 -0.58
N ILE A 174 -0.58 -22.89 -1.30
CA ILE A 174 -1.95 -23.41 -1.37
C ILE A 174 -2.16 -24.41 -2.52
N ASP A 175 -1.16 -24.58 -3.38
CA ASP A 175 -1.23 -25.44 -4.56
C ASP A 175 -0.14 -26.54 -4.52
N VAL A 176 -0.48 -27.76 -4.93
CA VAL A 176 0.40 -28.94 -4.80
C VAL A 176 1.30 -29.14 -6.04
N LEU A 177 1.15 -28.31 -7.07
CA LEU A 177 1.76 -28.50 -8.40
C LEU A 177 2.62 -27.32 -8.89
N GLY A 178 2.74 -26.22 -8.12
CA GLY A 178 3.41 -24.96 -8.46
C GLY A 178 2.68 -24.08 -9.48
N ILE A 179 1.45 -24.44 -9.89
CA ILE A 179 0.80 -23.85 -11.08
C ILE A 179 0.16 -22.49 -10.79
N ASN A 180 -0.16 -22.19 -9.54
CA ASN A 180 -0.90 -21.01 -9.13
C ASN A 180 -0.02 -19.97 -8.43
N TYR A 181 1.24 -19.84 -8.83
CA TYR A 181 2.21 -18.87 -8.29
C TYR A 181 1.71 -17.40 -8.35
N GLN A 182 0.69 -17.09 -9.16
CA GLN A 182 0.08 -15.76 -9.27
C GLN A 182 -0.98 -15.46 -8.21
N ALA A 183 -1.45 -16.47 -7.48
CA ALA A 183 -2.50 -16.33 -6.48
C ALA A 183 -2.03 -15.48 -5.29
N GLU A 184 -2.91 -14.63 -4.79
CA GLU A 184 -2.63 -13.76 -3.64
C GLU A 184 -2.51 -14.54 -2.32
N GLU A 185 -3.07 -15.76 -2.26
CA GLU A 185 -3.01 -16.65 -1.10
C GLU A 185 -1.67 -17.37 -0.96
N ASN A 186 -0.89 -17.45 -2.04
CA ASN A 186 0.47 -17.99 -1.97
C ASN A 186 1.41 -16.93 -1.39
N TRP A 187 2.48 -17.37 -0.74
CA TRP A 187 3.68 -16.61 -0.39
C TRP A 187 4.80 -17.61 -0.14
N TYR A 188 5.52 -17.95 -1.20
CA TYR A 188 6.60 -18.92 -1.20
C TYR A 188 7.70 -18.56 -2.20
N TYR A 189 8.89 -19.07 -1.91
CA TYR A 189 10.05 -19.06 -2.76
C TYR A 189 10.37 -20.46 -3.27
N ASN A 190 10.69 -20.58 -4.56
CA ASN A 190 11.14 -21.83 -5.15
C ASN A 190 12.17 -21.53 -6.25
N ASN A 191 13.32 -22.21 -6.20
CA ASN A 191 14.43 -22.09 -7.15
C ASN A 191 14.16 -22.81 -8.49
N GLY A 192 12.90 -22.94 -8.91
CA GLY A 192 12.54 -23.63 -10.14
C GLY A 192 12.51 -22.71 -11.36
N THR A 193 12.31 -23.29 -12.54
CA THR A 193 12.11 -22.56 -13.81
C THR A 193 10.75 -22.93 -14.40
N GLY A 194 10.14 -22.01 -15.17
CA GLY A 194 8.84 -22.26 -15.80
C GLY A 194 7.70 -22.29 -14.78
N LEU A 195 7.04 -23.44 -14.60
CA LEU A 195 5.90 -23.62 -13.68
C LEU A 195 6.29 -23.74 -12.19
N TYR A 196 7.56 -23.54 -11.84
CA TYR A 196 8.07 -23.71 -10.47
C TYR A 196 8.85 -22.48 -9.97
N GLN A 197 8.40 -21.29 -10.38
CA GLN A 197 9.00 -20.02 -9.97
C GLN A 197 8.43 -19.52 -8.63
N PRO A 198 9.09 -18.55 -7.96
CA PRO A 198 8.54 -17.93 -6.76
C PRO A 198 7.14 -17.35 -7.00
N SER A 199 6.34 -17.33 -5.95
CA SER A 199 5.03 -16.68 -6.00
C SER A 199 5.15 -15.17 -6.27
N TYR A 200 4.15 -14.58 -6.92
CA TYR A 200 4.11 -13.13 -7.16
C TYR A 200 4.13 -12.33 -5.87
N THR A 201 3.51 -12.84 -4.81
CA THR A 201 3.51 -12.23 -3.47
C THR A 201 4.88 -12.30 -2.80
N TRP A 202 5.77 -13.24 -3.16
CA TRP A 202 7.13 -13.27 -2.66
C TRP A 202 7.99 -12.13 -3.24
N GLY A 203 7.83 -11.85 -4.54
CA GLY A 203 8.69 -10.93 -5.27
C GLY A 203 8.09 -9.57 -5.63
N GLY A 204 6.76 -9.41 -5.63
CA GLY A 204 6.08 -8.19 -6.06
C GLY A 204 5.53 -7.39 -4.89
N ALA A 205 5.97 -6.12 -4.72
CA ALA A 205 5.61 -5.29 -3.57
C ALA A 205 4.09 -5.13 -3.39
N HIS A 206 3.38 -4.86 -4.49
CA HIS A 206 1.92 -4.78 -4.50
C HIS A 206 1.22 -6.10 -4.20
N ASN A 207 1.78 -7.23 -4.66
CA ASN A 207 1.24 -8.54 -4.35
C ASN A 207 1.45 -8.89 -2.88
N LEU A 208 2.64 -8.62 -2.33
CA LEU A 208 2.94 -8.82 -0.90
C LEU A 208 2.00 -7.97 -0.03
N TYR A 209 1.71 -6.73 -0.44
CA TYR A 209 0.76 -5.86 0.28
C TYR A 209 -0.60 -6.54 0.43
N TYR A 210 -1.18 -7.07 -0.65
CA TYR A 210 -2.47 -7.76 -0.57
C TYR A 210 -2.39 -9.08 0.19
N HIS A 211 -1.26 -9.79 0.12
CA HIS A 211 -1.04 -11.00 0.91
C HIS A 211 -1.06 -10.68 2.42
N LEU A 212 -0.26 -9.71 2.87
CA LEU A 212 -0.21 -9.31 4.28
C LEU A 212 -1.57 -8.78 4.77
N LYS A 213 -2.27 -8.04 3.90
CA LYS A 213 -3.59 -7.48 4.21
C LYS A 213 -4.69 -8.53 4.34
N ASN A 214 -4.78 -9.45 3.38
CA ASN A 214 -5.94 -10.32 3.22
C ASN A 214 -5.69 -11.74 3.74
N GLN A 215 -4.44 -12.18 3.80
CA GLN A 215 -4.05 -13.58 3.95
C GLN A 215 -3.16 -13.80 5.18
N SER A 216 -3.34 -13.01 6.25
CA SER A 216 -2.59 -13.16 7.51
C SER A 216 -3.51 -13.14 8.72
N ASN A 217 -3.18 -13.97 9.72
CA ASN A 217 -3.85 -13.95 11.03
C ASN A 217 -3.01 -13.29 12.12
N SER A 218 -1.74 -12.97 11.82
CA SER A 218 -0.76 -12.49 12.80
C SER A 218 -0.06 -11.21 12.34
N VAL A 219 -0.48 -10.65 11.22
CA VAL A 219 -0.03 -9.35 10.71
C VAL A 219 -1.22 -8.41 10.73
N ARG A 220 -1.04 -7.21 11.29
CA ARG A 220 -2.11 -6.20 11.36
C ARG A 220 -1.65 -4.88 10.77
N ARG A 221 -2.59 -4.11 10.24
CA ARG A 221 -2.31 -2.75 9.78
C ARG A 221 -1.89 -1.85 10.95
N VAL A 222 -0.88 -1.03 10.72
CA VAL A 222 -0.46 0.06 11.62
C VAL A 222 -0.87 1.40 11.01
N TYR A 223 -1.46 2.30 11.80
CA TYR A 223 -2.01 3.59 11.32
C TYR A 223 -1.21 4.82 11.79
N SER A 224 -0.27 4.63 12.70
CA SER A 224 0.61 5.68 13.22
C SER A 224 2.05 5.17 13.30
N THR A 225 3.01 6.03 12.97
CA THR A 225 4.44 5.72 13.15
C THR A 225 4.79 5.42 14.61
N ALA A 226 3.99 5.90 15.57
CA ALA A 226 4.22 5.66 16.99
C ALA A 226 3.91 4.22 17.45
N ASP A 227 3.18 3.48 16.62
CA ASP A 227 2.78 2.09 16.88
C ASP A 227 3.63 1.09 16.08
N LEU A 228 4.72 1.56 15.44
CA LEU A 228 5.70 0.72 14.76
C LEU A 228 6.69 0.16 15.78
N GLU A 229 7.05 -1.10 15.60
CA GLU A 229 8.13 -1.75 16.36
C GLU A 229 9.22 -2.28 15.40
N GLU A 230 10.39 -2.62 15.97
CA GLU A 230 11.44 -3.29 15.21
C GLU A 230 10.93 -4.64 14.68
N GLY A 231 11.32 -4.99 13.45
CA GLY A 231 10.82 -6.16 12.74
C GLY A 231 9.56 -5.92 11.91
N ASP A 232 8.93 -4.75 12.00
CA ASP A 232 7.75 -4.42 11.20
C ASP A 232 8.05 -4.16 9.74
N ILE A 233 7.04 -4.40 8.90
CA ILE A 233 7.13 -4.15 7.46
C ILE A 233 6.46 -2.84 7.11
N VAL A 234 7.18 -2.01 6.35
CA VAL A 234 6.67 -0.75 5.82
C VAL A 234 6.73 -0.78 4.31
N GLN A 235 5.58 -0.60 3.68
CA GLN A 235 5.42 -0.58 2.24
C GLN A 235 5.07 0.82 1.74
N TRP A 236 5.49 1.12 0.52
CA TRP A 236 5.40 2.47 -0.02
C TRP A 236 4.78 2.46 -1.41
N ASP A 237 3.82 3.36 -1.57
CA ASP A 237 3.46 3.89 -2.87
C ASP A 237 4.48 4.98 -3.21
N ILE A 238 5.23 4.74 -4.29
CA ILE A 238 6.39 5.55 -4.70
C ILE A 238 6.06 6.46 -5.88
N TYR A 239 4.87 6.32 -6.48
CA TYR A 239 4.34 7.27 -7.45
C TYR A 239 2.93 7.74 -7.05
N PRO A 240 2.73 8.22 -5.80
CA PRO A 240 1.38 8.51 -5.29
C PRO A 240 0.65 9.63 -6.05
N ASP A 241 1.38 10.41 -6.85
CA ASP A 241 0.88 11.49 -7.68
C ASP A 241 0.38 11.01 -9.07
N ASP A 242 0.61 9.75 -9.46
CA ASP A 242 0.12 9.19 -10.73
C ASP A 242 -1.39 8.84 -10.71
N GLY A 243 -2.00 8.91 -9.52
CA GLY A 243 -3.41 8.66 -9.29
C GLY A 243 -3.77 7.19 -9.12
N GLU A 244 -2.86 6.25 -9.36
CA GLU A 244 -3.07 4.82 -9.20
C GLU A 244 -2.55 4.34 -7.85
N PHE A 245 -3.37 3.63 -7.07
CA PHE A 245 -2.84 2.95 -5.88
C PHE A 245 -1.98 1.77 -6.32
N HIS A 246 -0.68 1.90 -6.14
CA HIS A 246 0.27 0.83 -6.38
C HIS A 246 1.35 0.87 -5.32
N ILE A 247 1.77 -0.31 -4.84
CA ILE A 247 2.89 -0.39 -3.92
C ILE A 247 4.09 -0.74 -4.75
N GLY A 248 5.06 0.17 -4.81
CA GLY A 248 6.29 0.00 -5.57
C GLY A 248 7.48 -0.42 -4.71
N HIS A 249 7.35 -0.36 -3.37
CA HIS A 249 8.49 -0.60 -2.50
C HIS A 249 8.10 -1.26 -1.17
N SER A 250 8.97 -2.15 -0.69
CA SER A 250 8.85 -2.83 0.60
C SER A 250 10.14 -2.62 1.39
N THR A 251 10.01 -2.36 2.70
CA THR A 251 11.10 -2.07 3.63
C THR A 251 10.82 -2.74 4.98
N VAL A 252 11.85 -3.00 5.78
CA VAL A 252 11.73 -3.52 7.15
C VAL A 252 12.26 -2.51 8.15
N VAL A 253 11.58 -2.32 9.29
CA VAL A 253 12.07 -1.56 10.43
C VAL A 253 13.15 -2.38 11.13
N THR A 254 14.40 -1.93 11.07
CA THR A 254 15.53 -2.63 11.68
C THR A 254 16.02 -1.99 12.96
N LYS A 255 15.66 -0.73 13.20
CA LYS A 255 16.05 -0.02 14.40
C LYS A 255 15.08 1.11 14.73
N ILE A 256 14.77 1.27 16.02
CA ILE A 256 14.12 2.47 16.55
C ILE A 256 15.04 3.09 17.59
N GLU A 257 15.50 4.31 17.30
CA GLU A 257 16.42 5.04 18.17
C GLU A 257 15.70 5.58 19.43
N SER A 258 16.48 5.91 20.46
CA SER A 258 15.94 6.37 21.74
C SER A 258 15.15 7.69 21.68
N ASP A 259 15.33 8.48 20.63
CA ASP A 259 14.60 9.72 20.35
C ASP A 259 13.35 9.50 19.50
N GLY A 260 13.09 8.26 19.06
CA GLY A 260 11.93 7.87 18.27
C GLY A 260 12.17 7.86 16.76
N ASP A 261 13.41 8.08 16.30
CA ASP A 261 13.75 7.91 14.88
C ASP A 261 13.61 6.45 14.47
N ILE A 262 12.88 6.21 13.38
CA ILE A 262 12.62 4.87 12.83
C ILE A 262 13.52 4.67 11.61
N LEU A 263 14.33 3.62 11.63
CA LEU A 263 15.30 3.30 10.59
C LEU A 263 14.89 2.05 9.84
N LEU A 264 14.99 2.13 8.51
CA LEU A 264 14.53 1.11 7.57
C LEU A 264 15.69 0.50 6.79
N THR A 265 15.64 -0.80 6.56
CA THR A 265 16.60 -1.52 5.70
C THR A 265 15.91 -2.10 4.46
N TYR A 266 16.52 -1.93 3.27
CA TYR A 266 15.94 -2.36 1.99
C TYR A 266 16.93 -2.36 0.79
N HIS A 267 16.59 -3.07 -0.29
CA HIS A 267 17.49 -3.31 -1.43
C HIS A 267 17.34 -2.41 -2.67
N THR A 268 16.27 -1.61 -2.83
CA THR A 268 16.11 -0.76 -4.04
C THR A 268 17.31 0.16 -4.30
N THR A 269 17.95 0.66 -3.24
CA THR A 269 19.21 1.43 -3.33
C THR A 269 20.24 0.97 -2.30
N ASP A 270 20.17 -0.30 -1.86
CA ASP A 270 21.04 -0.91 -0.84
C ASP A 270 21.23 -0.01 0.41
N ARG A 271 20.15 0.17 1.17
CA ARG A 271 20.09 1.04 2.35
C ARG A 271 19.98 0.22 3.62
N GLU A 272 20.94 0.42 4.52
CA GLU A 272 20.96 -0.12 5.88
C GLU A 272 20.60 1.01 6.85
N ASP A 273 19.65 0.77 7.74
CA ASP A 273 19.23 1.70 8.81
C ASP A 273 18.97 3.15 8.31
N TYR A 274 18.25 3.29 7.20
CA TYR A 274 17.94 4.58 6.60
C TYR A 274 16.70 5.21 7.22
N ASN A 275 16.82 6.46 7.68
CA ASN A 275 15.73 7.14 8.39
C ASN A 275 14.46 7.24 7.52
N ILE A 276 13.33 6.80 8.10
CA ILE A 276 12.00 6.76 7.45
C ILE A 276 11.56 8.13 6.92
N ASP A 277 11.98 9.22 7.55
CA ASP A 277 11.63 10.57 7.11
C ASP A 277 12.17 10.89 5.72
N ASN A 278 13.25 10.24 5.28
CA ASN A 278 13.75 10.43 3.92
C ASN A 278 12.73 9.97 2.86
N LEU A 279 12.01 8.88 3.12
CA LEU A 279 10.97 8.36 2.21
C LEU A 279 9.72 9.23 2.23
N PHE A 280 9.32 9.71 3.41
CA PHE A 280 8.26 10.72 3.51
C PHE A 280 8.62 12.03 2.82
N ASN A 281 9.86 12.51 2.95
CA ASN A 281 10.33 13.74 2.32
C ASN A 281 10.47 13.58 0.80
N ALA A 282 10.61 12.35 0.31
CA ALA A 282 10.52 12.01 -1.11
C ALA A 282 9.07 11.99 -1.64
N GLY A 283 8.07 12.24 -0.77
CA GLY A 283 6.66 12.29 -1.15
C GLY A 283 5.96 10.93 -1.13
N TYR A 284 6.62 9.86 -0.69
CA TYR A 284 6.03 8.52 -0.74
C TYR A 284 4.92 8.34 0.30
N VAL A 285 3.89 7.59 -0.08
CA VAL A 285 2.76 7.27 0.79
C VAL A 285 2.96 5.92 1.44
N CYS A 286 2.78 5.90 2.76
CA CYS A 286 3.24 4.80 3.60
C CYS A 286 2.12 3.87 4.09
N TYR A 287 2.42 2.56 4.08
CA TYR A 287 1.58 1.47 4.51
C TYR A 287 2.37 0.47 5.38
N ALA A 288 2.26 0.61 6.69
CA ALA A 288 2.90 -0.22 7.71
C ALA A 288 2.06 -1.41 8.20
N TRP A 289 2.77 -2.48 8.59
CA TRP A 289 2.26 -3.75 9.06
C TRP A 289 3.00 -4.19 10.32
N ALA A 290 2.27 -4.37 11.42
CA ALA A 290 2.79 -4.95 12.65
C ALA A 290 2.87 -6.46 12.50
N VAL A 291 4.05 -7.05 12.74
CA VAL A 291 4.29 -8.49 12.61
C VAL A 291 4.34 -9.10 14.02
N ASN A 292 3.31 -9.89 14.35
CA ASN A 292 3.19 -10.65 15.61
C ASN A 292 3.02 -9.84 16.92
N HIS A 293 2.50 -8.61 16.86
CA HIS A 293 2.15 -7.80 18.04
C HIS A 293 1.01 -6.81 17.74
#